data_AF-A0A7C2LK77-F1
#
_entry.id   AF-A0A7C2LK77-F1
#
_cell.length_a   1.000
_cell.length_b   1.000
_cell.length_c   1.000
_cell.angle_alpha   90.00
_cell.angle_beta   90.00
_cell.angle_gamma   90.00
#
_symmetry.space_group_name_H-M   'P 1'
#
loop_
_entity.id
_entity.type
_entity.pdbx_description
1 polymer ?
#
loop_
_entity_poly.entity_id
_entity_poly.type
_entity_poly.pdbx_seq_one_letter_code
_entity_poly.pdbx_strand_id
1 'polypeptide(L)'
;MGIKQWVTERRRERRLKWEALCKRCGVCCFGKESRFFRTIIHMEEPCEFFDRKTRLCTVYDQRFRACRFCGKVRLYHALFSRSLPETCGYVEHYRRYRFIKTAEIKPERISQKPWWNEEKTSEPHAG
;
A
#
# COMPACT_ATOMS: atom_id res chain seq x y z
N MET A 1 36.78 10.71 -14.57
CA MET A 1 35.37 10.85 -14.16
C MET A 1 35.31 11.18 -12.68
N GLY A 2 34.68 12.30 -12.30
CA GLY A 2 34.64 12.74 -10.90
C GLY A 2 33.55 12.05 -10.08
N ILE A 3 33.76 11.88 -8.77
CA ILE A 3 32.80 11.26 -7.82
C ILE A 3 31.40 11.89 -7.96
N LYS A 4 31.32 13.21 -8.17
CA LYS A 4 30.04 13.93 -8.36
C LYS A 4 29.23 13.40 -9.55
N GLN A 5 29.89 13.07 -10.67
CA GLN A 5 29.25 12.58 -11.89
C GLN A 5 28.73 11.14 -11.71
N TRP A 6 29.51 10.29 -11.04
CA TRP A 6 29.07 8.93 -10.70
C TRP A 6 27.84 8.93 -9.78
N VAL A 7 27.84 9.78 -8.74
CA VAL A 7 26.72 9.88 -7.79
C VAL A 7 25.43 10.30 -8.50
N THR A 8 25.50 11.28 -9.42
CA THR A 8 24.33 11.78 -10.14
C THR A 8 23.77 10.73 -11.11
N GLU A 9 24.64 10.05 -11.86
CA GLU A 9 24.25 8.98 -12.78
C GLU A 9 23.56 7.83 -12.04
N ARG A 10 24.16 7.34 -10.95
CA ARG A 10 23.58 6.25 -10.14
C ARG A 10 22.25 6.64 -9.47
N ARG A 11 22.03 7.93 -9.19
CA ARG A 11 20.72 8.44 -8.73
C ARG A 11 19.69 8.44 -9.86
N ARG A 12 20.09 8.82 -11.07
CA ARG A 12 19.21 8.79 -12.26
C ARG A 12 18.79 7.37 -12.59
N GLU A 13 19.73 6.43 -12.64
CA GLU A 13 19.46 5.02 -12.92
C GLU A 13 18.46 4.43 -11.91
N ARG A 14 18.69 4.64 -10.62
CA ARG A 14 17.74 4.19 -9.57
C ARG A 14 16.35 4.78 -9.74
N ARG A 15 16.26 6.06 -10.15
CA ARG A 15 14.98 6.70 -10.45
C ARG A 15 14.31 6.04 -11.65
N LEU A 16 15.02 5.83 -12.75
CA LEU A 16 14.47 5.20 -13.96
C LEU A 16 13.99 3.77 -13.66
N LYS A 17 14.77 2.98 -12.91
CA LYS A 17 14.36 1.65 -12.46
C LYS A 17 13.09 1.70 -11.59
N TRP A 18 12.99 2.67 -10.69
CA TRP A 18 11.79 2.87 -9.87
C TRP A 18 10.57 3.22 -10.73
N GLU A 19 10.70 4.18 -11.64
CA GLU A 19 9.60 4.63 -12.50
C GLU A 19 9.15 3.56 -13.50
N ALA A 20 10.08 2.68 -13.94
CA ALA A 20 9.76 1.53 -14.79
C ALA A 20 8.80 0.52 -14.14
N LEU A 21 8.65 0.53 -12.81
CA LEU A 21 7.65 -0.29 -12.11
C LEU A 21 6.22 0.22 -12.30
N CYS A 22 6.03 1.45 -12.80
CA CYS A 22 4.70 2.02 -12.98
C CYS A 22 3.92 1.32 -14.11
N LYS A 23 2.90 0.54 -13.75
CA LYS A 23 1.95 -0.07 -14.70
C LYS A 23 0.82 0.87 -15.16
N ARG A 24 0.94 2.17 -14.92
CA ARG A 24 -0.05 3.19 -15.35
C ARG A 24 -1.49 2.89 -14.87
N CYS A 25 -1.62 2.41 -13.62
CA CYS A 25 -2.92 2.11 -13.01
C CYS A 25 -3.78 3.36 -12.73
N GLY A 26 -3.19 4.56 -12.76
CA GLY A 26 -3.89 5.84 -12.55
C GLY A 26 -4.17 6.21 -11.09
N VAL A 27 -4.16 5.27 -10.13
CA VAL A 27 -4.54 5.54 -8.73
C VAL A 27 -3.67 6.60 -8.03
N CYS A 28 -2.39 6.72 -8.39
CA CYS A 28 -1.53 7.78 -7.85
C CYS A 28 -1.80 9.17 -8.43
N CYS A 29 -2.60 9.27 -9.49
CA CYS A 29 -2.94 10.52 -10.17
C CYS A 29 -4.21 11.18 -9.63
N PHE A 30 -4.92 10.53 -8.71
CA PHE A 30 -6.11 11.10 -8.06
C PHE A 30 -5.75 11.81 -6.76
N GLY A 31 -6.60 12.77 -6.37
CA GLY A 31 -6.55 13.42 -5.07
C GLY A 31 -6.57 12.41 -3.93
N LYS A 32 -5.73 12.63 -2.93
CA LYS A 32 -5.65 11.79 -1.73
C LYS A 32 -5.73 12.65 -0.50
N GLU A 33 -6.60 12.24 0.41
CA GLU A 33 -6.75 12.85 1.70
C GLU A 33 -6.44 11.82 2.78
N SER A 34 -5.53 12.16 3.69
CA SER A 34 -5.22 11.31 4.84
C SER A 34 -6.05 11.77 6.03
N ARG A 35 -6.98 10.92 6.47
CA ARG A 35 -7.83 11.16 7.63
C ARG A 35 -7.59 10.07 8.67
N PHE A 36 -6.95 10.45 9.78
CA PHE A 36 -6.51 9.56 10.86
C PHE A 36 -5.72 8.35 10.32
N PHE A 37 -6.31 7.16 10.38
CA PHE A 37 -5.70 5.88 9.98
C PHE A 37 -6.06 5.45 8.55
N ARG A 38 -6.77 6.28 7.79
CA ARG A 38 -7.24 5.94 6.44
C ARG A 38 -6.79 6.99 5.43
N THR A 39 -6.49 6.54 4.23
CA THR A 39 -6.31 7.40 3.07
C THR A 39 -7.54 7.25 2.19
N ILE A 40 -8.25 8.35 1.98
CA ILE A 40 -9.38 8.45 1.06
C ILE A 40 -8.84 8.88 -0.29
N ILE A 41 -9.30 8.23 -1.36
CA ILE A 41 -8.95 8.57 -2.73
C ILE A 41 -10.17 9.20 -3.38
N HIS A 42 -10.03 10.45 -3.80
CA HIS A 42 -11.08 11.20 -4.46
C HIS A 42 -11.05 10.86 -5.96
N MET A 43 -11.78 9.82 -6.36
CA MET A 43 -11.81 9.33 -7.75
C MET A 43 -12.45 10.32 -8.72
N GLU A 44 -13.15 11.31 -8.20
CA GLU A 44 -13.79 12.41 -8.95
C GLU A 44 -12.81 13.56 -9.23
N GLU A 45 -11.68 13.60 -8.53
CA GLU A 45 -10.66 14.65 -8.62
C GLU A 45 -9.35 14.09 -9.21
N PRO A 46 -9.31 13.82 -10.53
CA PRO A 46 -8.07 13.48 -11.18
C PRO A 46 -7.15 14.70 -11.26
N CYS A 47 -5.84 14.45 -11.30
CA CYS A 47 -4.87 15.45 -11.69
C CYS A 47 -5.23 16.04 -13.06
N GLU A 48 -5.02 17.35 -13.22
CA GLU A 48 -5.25 18.09 -14.47
C GLU A 48 -4.56 17.46 -15.70
N PHE A 49 -3.43 16.80 -15.49
CA PHE A 49 -2.65 16.15 -16.56
C PHE A 49 -2.93 14.66 -16.73
N PHE A 50 -3.95 14.12 -16.04
CA PHE A 50 -4.33 12.71 -16.13
C PHE A 50 -5.43 12.51 -17.16
N ASP A 51 -5.13 11.79 -18.24
CA ASP A 51 -6.12 11.39 -19.22
C ASP A 51 -6.86 10.13 -18.73
N ARG A 52 -8.15 10.27 -18.45
CA ARG A 52 -9.01 9.17 -17.96
C ARG A 52 -9.22 8.08 -19.00
N LYS A 53 -9.17 8.39 -20.30
CA LYS A 53 -9.38 7.40 -21.38
C LYS A 53 -8.17 6.49 -21.51
N THR A 54 -6.98 7.07 -21.58
CA THR A 54 -5.72 6.32 -21.76
C THR A 54 -5.09 5.86 -20.45
N ARG A 55 -5.50 6.45 -19.32
CA ARG A 55 -4.87 6.33 -17.99
C ARG A 55 -3.41 6.78 -17.95
N LEU A 56 -3.04 7.68 -18.86
CA LEU A 56 -1.68 8.22 -18.96
C LEU A 56 -1.62 9.64 -18.42
N CYS A 57 -0.47 9.98 -17.85
CA CYS A 57 -0.15 11.37 -17.55
C CYS A 57 0.54 11.97 -18.76
N THR A 58 0.02 13.09 -19.26
CA THR A 58 0.57 13.78 -20.44
C THR A 58 1.94 14.42 -20.17
N VAL A 59 2.27 14.67 -18.90
CA VAL A 59 3.52 15.31 -18.46
C VAL A 59 4.30 14.48 -17.46
N TYR A 60 4.27 13.14 -17.57
CA TYR A 60 4.77 12.22 -16.53
C TYR A 60 6.20 12.52 -16.05
N ASP A 61 7.13 12.86 -16.93
CA ASP A 61 8.53 13.16 -16.57
C ASP A 61 8.70 14.47 -15.79
N GLN A 62 7.78 15.41 -15.99
CA GLN A 62 7.80 16.75 -15.38
C GLN A 62 6.66 16.97 -14.38
N ARG A 63 5.90 15.91 -14.05
CA ARG A 63 4.66 15.97 -13.26
C ARG A 63 4.77 16.69 -11.92
N PHE A 64 5.92 16.61 -11.26
CA PHE A 64 6.18 17.27 -9.98
C PHE A 64 6.42 18.77 -10.11
N ARG A 65 6.79 19.24 -11.31
CA ARG A 65 6.89 20.67 -11.63
C ARG A 65 5.55 21.20 -12.13
N ALA A 66 4.85 20.41 -12.95
CA ALA A 66 3.58 20.80 -13.55
C ALA A 66 2.42 20.80 -12.54
N CYS A 67 2.37 19.83 -11.62
CA CYS A 67 1.31 19.71 -10.62
C CYS A 67 1.88 19.66 -9.20
N ARG A 68 1.58 20.69 -8.40
CA ARG A 68 2.03 20.81 -7.01
C ARG A 68 1.51 19.68 -6.11
N PHE A 69 0.34 19.14 -6.43
CA PHE A 69 -0.29 18.05 -5.68
C PHE A 69 0.21 16.65 -6.10
N CYS A 70 1.03 16.55 -7.16
CA CYS A 70 1.56 15.28 -7.59
C CYS A 70 2.57 14.75 -6.57
N GLY A 71 2.18 13.69 -5.84
CA GLY A 71 3.03 13.05 -4.83
C GLY A 71 3.96 11.99 -5.41
N LYS A 72 5.20 11.91 -4.89
CA LYS A 72 6.11 10.80 -5.20
C LYS A 72 5.62 9.52 -4.53
N VAL A 73 5.39 8.47 -5.33
CA VAL A 73 5.23 7.11 -4.81
C VAL A 73 6.59 6.64 -4.29
N ARG A 74 6.81 6.78 -2.98
CA ARG A 74 7.97 6.22 -2.25
C ARG A 74 7.81 4.72 -1.97
N LEU A 75 8.93 4.06 -1.65
CA LEU A 75 8.98 2.66 -1.21
C LEU A 75 8.00 2.36 -0.05
N TYR A 76 7.89 3.28 0.92
CA TYR A 76 6.92 3.16 2.01
C TYR A 76 5.48 2.98 1.50
N HIS A 77 5.06 3.71 0.46
CA HIS A 77 3.72 3.54 -0.08
C HIS A 77 3.55 2.18 -0.75
N ALA A 78 4.56 1.74 -1.52
CA ALA A 78 4.55 0.45 -2.17
C ALA A 78 4.43 -0.70 -1.14
N LEU A 79 5.09 -0.59 0.01
CA LEU A 79 5.07 -1.62 1.06
C LEU A 79 3.84 -1.56 1.97
N PHE A 80 3.38 -0.36 2.37
CA PHE A 80 2.45 -0.21 3.49
C PHE A 80 1.14 0.52 3.17
N SER A 81 1.08 1.31 2.09
CA SER A 81 -0.13 2.10 1.80
C SER A 81 -1.31 1.23 1.35
N ARG A 82 -2.43 1.30 2.06
CA ARG A 82 -3.69 0.65 1.65
C ARG A 82 -4.36 1.35 0.47
N SER A 83 -3.92 2.57 0.11
CA SER A 83 -4.49 3.35 -1.00
C SER A 83 -4.10 2.85 -2.39
N LEU A 84 -3.06 2.02 -2.51
CA LEU A 84 -2.63 1.49 -3.80
C LEU A 84 -3.17 0.07 -3.96
N PRO A 85 -3.83 -0.25 -5.09
CA PRO A 85 -4.34 -1.59 -5.35
C PRO A 85 -3.20 -2.58 -5.54
N GLU A 86 -3.49 -3.86 -5.37
CA GLU A 86 -2.51 -4.94 -5.53
C GLU A 86 -1.99 -5.06 -6.96
N THR A 87 -2.81 -4.64 -7.94
CA THR A 87 -2.46 -4.55 -9.36
C THR A 87 -1.58 -3.35 -9.71
N CYS A 88 -1.29 -2.45 -8.76
CA CYS A 88 -0.35 -1.37 -8.96
C CYS A 88 1.06 -1.94 -9.08
N GLY A 89 1.78 -1.67 -10.17
CA GLY A 89 3.10 -2.28 -10.41
C GLY A 89 4.13 -2.04 -9.30
N TYR A 90 4.06 -0.92 -8.59
CA TYR A 90 4.87 -0.70 -7.38
C TYR A 90 4.49 -1.67 -6.25
N VAL A 91 3.19 -1.84 -6.00
CA VAL A 91 2.69 -2.74 -4.95
C VAL A 91 2.99 -4.19 -5.32
N GLU A 92 2.69 -4.58 -6.55
CA GLU A 92 2.94 -5.92 -7.07
C GLU A 92 4.41 -6.32 -6.93
N HIS A 93 5.35 -5.41 -7.26
CA HIS A 93 6.78 -5.68 -7.14
C HIS A 93 7.23 -5.91 -5.69
N TYR A 94 6.70 -5.13 -4.73
CA TYR A 94 7.19 -5.13 -3.34
C TYR A 94 6.35 -5.92 -2.34
N ARG A 95 5.06 -6.14 -2.61
CA ARG A 95 4.14 -6.91 -1.76
C ARG A 95 3.90 -8.34 -2.24
N ARG A 96 4.55 -8.79 -3.32
CA ARG A 96 4.44 -10.15 -3.85
C ARG A 96 4.59 -11.24 -2.78
N TYR A 97 5.36 -10.97 -1.73
CA TYR A 97 5.59 -11.90 -0.60
C TYR A 97 4.55 -11.85 0.52
N ARG A 98 3.60 -10.91 0.51
CA ARG A 98 2.56 -10.83 1.54
C ARG A 98 1.55 -11.98 1.41
N PHE A 99 1.35 -12.49 0.20
CA PHE A 99 0.49 -13.65 -0.09
C PHE A 99 1.11 -14.99 0.27
N ILE A 100 2.45 -15.11 0.26
CA ILE A 100 3.14 -16.36 0.61
C ILE A 100 3.09 -16.60 2.14
N LYS A 101 3.04 -15.55 2.97
CA LYS A 101 2.93 -15.70 4.44
C LYS A 101 1.50 -15.93 4.96
N THR A 102 0.46 -15.65 4.18
CA THR A 102 -0.93 -15.94 4.57
C THR A 102 -1.42 -17.32 4.14
N ALA A 103 -0.65 -18.02 3.30
CA ALA A 103 -1.00 -19.36 2.80
C ALA A 103 -0.65 -20.51 3.78
N GLU A 104 -0.20 -20.21 5.00
CA GLU A 104 -0.03 -21.21 6.07
C GLU A 104 -0.83 -20.81 7.31
N ILE A 105 -2.15 -20.74 7.18
CA ILE A 105 -3.04 -20.95 8.33
C ILE A 105 -3.46 -22.41 8.24
N LYS A 106 -2.80 -23.30 9.00
CA LYS A 106 -3.33 -24.65 9.28
C LYS A 106 -4.57 -24.47 10.16
N PRO A 107 -5.77 -24.87 9.73
CA PRO A 107 -6.95 -24.77 10.56
C PRO A 107 -7.07 -26.05 11.39
N GLU A 108 -6.38 -26.15 12.54
CA GLU A 108 -6.72 -27.23 13.49
C GLU A 108 -6.28 -26.97 14.94
N ARG A 109 -7.11 -26.25 15.69
CA ARG A 109 -7.84 -26.82 16.84
C ARG A 109 -8.68 -25.73 17.50
N ILE A 110 -9.98 -25.76 17.20
CA ILE A 110 -10.99 -25.33 18.15
C ILE A 110 -10.96 -26.37 19.27
N SER A 111 -10.15 -26.14 20.30
CA SER A 111 -10.32 -26.86 21.57
C SER A 111 -11.54 -26.25 22.26
N GLN A 112 -12.70 -26.86 21.97
CA GLN A 112 -13.92 -26.63 22.73
C GLN A 112 -13.68 -27.01 24.20
N LYS A 113 -13.41 -26.01 25.05
CA LYS A 113 -13.85 -26.04 26.44
C LYS A 113 -14.33 -24.64 26.82
N PRO A 114 -15.66 -24.41 26.94
CA PRO A 114 -16.21 -23.17 27.46
C PRO A 114 -15.84 -22.98 28.94
N TRP A 115 -15.69 -21.73 29.38
CA TRP A 115 -15.19 -21.40 30.73
C TRP A 115 -16.22 -21.54 31.88
N TRP A 116 -17.35 -22.23 31.71
CA TRP A 116 -18.49 -22.15 32.66
C TRP A 116 -19.16 -23.45 33.13
N ASN A 117 -18.53 -24.62 33.04
CA ASN A 117 -18.98 -25.85 33.73
C ASN A 117 -17.78 -26.35 34.56
N GLU A 118 -17.82 -26.57 35.88
CA GLU A 118 -18.79 -27.14 36.82
C GLU A 118 -18.55 -26.52 38.22
N GLU A 119 -19.38 -26.53 39.26
CA GLU A 119 -20.78 -26.83 39.55
C GLU A 119 -21.01 -26.24 40.94
N LYS A 120 -22.11 -25.50 41.13
CA LYS A 120 -22.61 -25.16 42.47
C LYS A 120 -23.34 -26.38 43.03
N THR A 121 -22.86 -26.91 44.15
CA THR A 121 -23.67 -27.67 45.12
C THR A 121 -23.23 -27.18 46.50
N SER A 122 -23.82 -26.09 47.00
CA SER A 122 -24.92 -26.11 47.99
C SER A 122 -24.52 -26.76 49.31
N GLU A 123 -24.30 -25.92 50.34
CA GLU A 123 -24.25 -26.29 51.77
C GLU A 123 -25.53 -27.04 52.19
N PRO A 124 -25.50 -27.71 53.36
CA PRO A 124 -26.17 -27.04 54.48
C PRO A 124 -25.47 -27.21 55.85
N HIS A 125 -25.53 -26.11 56.61
CA HIS A 125 -25.89 -25.99 58.04
C HIS A 125 -25.44 -27.04 59.08
N ALA A 126 -24.67 -26.51 60.05
CA ALA A 126 -24.87 -26.50 61.50
C ALA A 126 -25.19 -27.81 62.27
N GLY A 127 -24.31 -28.09 63.23
CA GLY A 127 -24.51 -28.93 64.41
C GLY A 127 -23.34 -28.75 65.36
#